data_AF-A0A146MBE8-F1
#
_entry.id   AF-A0A146MBE8-F1
#
_cell.length_a   1.000
_cell.length_b   1.000
_cell.length_c   1.000
_cell.angle_alpha   90.00
_cell.angle_beta   90.00
_cell.angle_gamma   90.00
#
_symmetry.space_group_name_H-M   'P 1'
#
loop_
_entity.id
_entity.type
_entity.pdbx_description
1 polymer ?
#
loop_
_entity_poly.entity_id
_entity_poly.type
_entity_poly.pdbx_seq_one_letter_code
_entity_poly.pdbx_strand_id
1 'polypeptide(L)'
;MDRNIVLRRHTEMWSSQKLNVGTAFSVAKMLSFLSPEVIISELKTAADLLPFRWKNILTVMSILVTEHNESASLLKGLIDSWLKTGLEENNKDSLFLALVATRHCCAEKTEQFPNYITWFGSAQPSSPPHFVTFFKFLTELVPHEPPLYLKIHVNKVPAAPSGCQTVLTDYIALAKTRLSDLNETTDYLSIFNKCHDTEEENHASDVLQLINHFKATNEIAKPIIEASVFRKQYYEKVFLKYLLKRSTHEDPTIVQVIHKLNSLGKIPPSLFDSWKSK
;
A
#
# COMPACT_ATOMS: atom_id res chain seq x y z
N MET A 1 2.40 12.03 19.42
CA MET A 1 3.08 10.95 18.67
C MET A 1 3.59 11.56 17.39
N ASP A 2 4.84 11.31 17.03
CA ASP A 2 5.48 11.88 15.83
C ASP A 2 4.71 11.47 14.55
N ARG A 3 4.39 12.44 13.70
CA ARG A 3 3.71 12.25 12.41
C ARG A 3 4.45 11.23 11.53
N ASN A 4 5.78 11.16 11.62
CA ASN A 4 6.59 10.20 10.88
C ASN A 4 6.38 8.75 11.34
N ILE A 5 6.01 8.54 12.62
CA ILE A 5 5.68 7.20 13.11
C ILE A 5 4.29 6.81 12.60
N VAL A 6 3.35 7.75 12.64
CA VAL A 6 1.99 7.54 12.13
C VAL A 6 2.02 7.20 10.64
N LEU A 7 2.70 8.02 9.82
CA LEU A 7 2.84 7.83 8.38
C LEU A 7 3.35 6.43 8.02
N ARG A 8 4.29 5.90 8.82
CA ARG A 8 4.93 4.60 8.54
C ARG A 8 4.17 3.39 9.06
N ARG A 9 3.44 3.53 10.18
CA ARG A 9 3.02 2.36 10.96
C ARG A 9 1.54 2.31 11.29
N HIS A 10 0.73 3.27 10.83
CA HIS A 10 -0.67 3.36 11.22
C HIS A 10 -1.48 2.06 10.99
N THR A 11 -1.29 1.38 9.85
CA THR A 11 -1.95 0.10 9.51
C THR A 11 -1.49 -1.06 10.40
N GLU A 12 -0.24 -1.05 10.86
CA GLU A 12 0.33 -2.08 11.72
C GLU A 12 -0.12 -1.97 13.19
N MET A 13 -0.58 -0.80 13.60
CA MET A 13 -0.83 -0.48 15.01
C MET A 13 -2.32 -0.42 15.37
N TRP A 14 -3.16 0.12 14.50
CA TRP A 14 -4.53 0.50 14.87
C TRP A 14 -5.61 0.03 13.90
N SER A 15 -5.28 -0.80 12.92
CA SER A 15 -6.27 -1.46 12.07
C SER A 15 -7.11 -2.47 12.86
N SER A 16 -8.31 -2.81 12.39
CA SER A 16 -9.22 -3.74 13.07
C SER A 16 -8.55 -5.07 13.44
N GLN A 17 -7.70 -5.60 12.54
CA GLN A 17 -6.94 -6.84 12.73
C GLN A 17 -5.82 -6.75 13.77
N LYS A 18 -5.38 -5.53 14.11
CA LYS A 18 -4.27 -5.27 15.04
C LYS A 18 -4.75 -4.80 16.42
N LEU A 19 -6.00 -4.32 16.51
CA LEU A 19 -6.61 -3.96 17.77
C LEU A 19 -6.83 -5.20 18.63
N ASN A 20 -6.63 -5.06 19.95
CA ASN A 20 -7.04 -6.11 20.87
C ASN A 20 -8.58 -6.17 20.95
N VAL A 21 -9.11 -7.38 21.12
CA VAL A 21 -10.56 -7.67 21.09
C VAL A 21 -11.34 -6.80 22.07
N GLY A 22 -10.82 -6.58 23.29
CA GLY A 22 -11.50 -5.77 24.30
C GLY A 22 -11.62 -4.29 23.92
N THR A 23 -10.58 -3.73 23.29
CA THR A 23 -10.58 -2.34 22.80
C THR A 23 -11.54 -2.20 21.63
N ALA A 24 -11.47 -3.10 20.66
CA ALA A 24 -12.37 -3.10 19.50
C ALA A 24 -13.84 -3.17 19.97
N PHE A 25 -14.16 -4.12 20.85
CA PHE A 25 -15.50 -4.27 21.42
C PHE A 25 -15.97 -3.03 22.18
N SER A 26 -15.11 -2.46 23.04
CA SER A 26 -15.47 -1.29 23.84
C SER A 26 -15.75 -0.08 22.95
N VAL A 27 -14.92 0.14 21.94
CA VAL A 27 -15.11 1.23 20.97
C VAL A 27 -16.37 1.01 20.14
N ALA A 28 -16.56 -0.18 19.54
CA ALA A 28 -17.76 -0.51 18.78
C ALA A 28 -19.04 -0.29 19.61
N LYS A 29 -19.04 -0.76 20.87
CA LYS A 29 -20.16 -0.55 21.79
C LYS A 29 -20.40 0.93 22.09
N MET A 30 -19.36 1.73 22.32
CA MET A 30 -19.52 3.18 22.51
C MET A 30 -20.12 3.86 21.26
N LEU A 31 -19.63 3.51 20.07
CA LEU A 31 -20.10 4.08 18.82
C LEU A 31 -21.56 3.69 18.53
N SER A 32 -22.00 2.50 18.93
CA SER A 32 -23.39 2.04 18.73
C SER A 32 -24.47 2.90 19.40
N PHE A 33 -24.10 3.76 20.36
CA PHE A 33 -25.02 4.70 21.00
C PHE A 33 -25.19 6.02 20.25
N LEU A 34 -24.41 6.25 19.19
CA LEU A 34 -24.38 7.49 18.43
C LEU A 34 -24.79 7.22 16.99
N SER A 35 -25.40 8.21 16.32
CA SER A 35 -25.63 8.10 14.88
C SER A 35 -24.30 8.27 14.12
N PRO A 36 -24.14 7.65 12.94
CA PRO A 36 -22.95 7.82 12.11
C PRO A 36 -22.58 9.28 11.87
N GLU A 37 -23.54 10.16 11.62
CA GLU A 37 -23.33 11.58 11.36
C GLU A 37 -22.72 12.30 12.57
N VAL A 38 -23.20 11.98 13.77
CA VAL A 38 -22.65 12.55 15.02
C VAL A 38 -21.19 12.11 15.18
N ILE A 39 -20.91 10.83 14.95
CA ILE A 39 -19.54 10.31 15.08
C ILE A 39 -18.60 10.99 14.07
N ILE A 40 -19.05 11.18 12.83
CA ILE A 40 -18.27 11.86 11.78
C ILE A 40 -18.03 13.34 12.12
N SER A 41 -19.05 14.03 12.66
CA SER A 41 -18.91 15.41 13.14
C SER A 41 -17.91 15.53 14.30
N GLU A 42 -17.96 14.61 15.25
CA GLU A 42 -17.01 14.55 16.37
C GLU A 42 -15.59 14.20 15.91
N LEU A 43 -15.43 13.28 14.95
CA LEU A 43 -14.14 12.98 14.34
C LEU A 43 -13.52 14.20 13.65
N LYS A 44 -14.33 14.96 12.91
CA LYS A 44 -13.89 16.22 12.29
C LYS A 44 -13.43 17.21 13.35
N THR A 45 -14.27 17.46 14.35
CA THR A 45 -13.98 18.40 15.44
C THR A 45 -12.72 17.98 16.21
N ALA A 46 -12.56 16.69 16.50
CA ALA A 46 -11.39 16.16 17.17
C ALA A 46 -10.11 16.28 16.32
N ALA A 47 -10.21 16.13 14.99
CA ALA A 47 -9.08 16.32 14.08
C ALA A 47 -8.65 17.79 13.97
N ASP A 48 -9.58 18.73 14.12
CA ASP A 48 -9.32 20.18 14.12
C ASP A 48 -8.65 20.66 15.43
N LEU A 49 -8.88 19.94 16.54
CA LEU A 49 -8.31 20.25 17.86
C LEU A 49 -6.87 19.69 18.00
N LEU A 50 -5.89 20.41 17.45
CA LEU A 50 -4.48 20.07 17.63
C LEU A 50 -3.97 20.46 19.03
N PRO A 51 -3.19 19.59 19.72
CA PRO A 51 -2.79 18.24 19.30
C PRO A 51 -3.85 17.17 19.64
N PHE A 52 -4.30 16.40 18.65
CA PHE A 52 -5.14 15.22 18.88
C PHE A 52 -4.33 13.91 18.95
N ARG A 53 -4.98 12.83 19.41
CA ARG A 53 -4.36 11.50 19.51
C ARG A 53 -4.69 10.66 18.28
N TRP A 54 -3.74 10.52 17.36
CA TRP A 54 -3.83 9.66 16.16
C TRP A 54 -4.39 8.26 16.43
N LYS A 55 -3.92 7.61 17.50
CA LYS A 55 -4.44 6.31 17.94
C LYS A 55 -5.97 6.31 18.02
N ASN A 56 -6.56 7.32 18.66
CA ASN A 56 -8.00 7.37 18.90
C ASN A 56 -8.76 7.56 17.59
N ILE A 57 -8.35 8.54 16.78
CA ILE A 57 -8.95 8.82 15.47
C ILE A 57 -8.92 7.57 14.59
N LEU A 58 -7.75 6.95 14.45
CA LEU A 58 -7.54 5.80 13.56
C LEU A 58 -8.25 4.53 14.08
N THR A 59 -8.26 4.30 15.40
CA THR A 59 -9.04 3.20 15.99
C THR A 59 -10.54 3.36 15.70
N VAL A 60 -11.09 4.57 15.85
CA VAL A 60 -12.50 4.83 15.54
C VAL A 60 -12.77 4.64 14.05
N MET A 61 -11.90 5.15 13.16
CA MET A 61 -12.03 4.96 11.72
C MET A 61 -12.04 3.48 11.31
N SER A 62 -11.14 2.66 11.86
CA SER A 62 -11.10 1.22 11.59
C SER A 62 -12.42 0.54 11.94
N ILE A 63 -12.94 0.80 13.14
CA ILE A 63 -14.21 0.19 13.58
C ILE A 63 -15.38 0.68 12.72
N LEU A 64 -15.47 1.99 12.44
CA LEU A 64 -16.55 2.56 11.64
C LEU A 64 -16.63 1.97 10.23
N VAL A 65 -15.47 1.82 9.59
CA VAL A 65 -15.40 1.30 8.22
C VAL A 65 -15.79 -0.17 8.16
N THR A 66 -15.51 -0.96 9.20
CA THR A 66 -15.81 -2.40 9.22
C THR A 66 -17.24 -2.75 9.66
N GLU A 67 -17.90 -1.91 10.46
CA GLU A 67 -19.22 -2.23 11.02
C GLU A 67 -20.35 -2.02 9.99
N HIS A 68 -20.35 -0.88 9.28
CA HIS A 68 -21.47 -0.50 8.40
C HIS A 68 -21.04 0.27 7.15
N ASN A 69 -21.57 -0.11 5.98
CA ASN A 69 -21.31 0.57 4.69
C ASN A 69 -21.69 2.07 4.70
N GLU A 70 -22.76 2.45 5.40
CA GLU A 70 -23.17 3.84 5.55
C GLU A 70 -22.10 4.68 6.28
N SER A 71 -21.57 4.15 7.38
CA SER A 71 -20.48 4.79 8.14
C SER A 71 -19.22 4.94 7.30
N ALA A 72 -18.87 3.91 6.51
CA ALA A 72 -17.76 3.97 5.57
C ALA A 72 -17.96 5.06 4.49
N SER A 73 -19.18 5.20 3.97
CA SER A 73 -19.52 6.25 2.99
C SER A 73 -19.39 7.65 3.56
N LEU A 74 -19.93 7.90 4.76
CA LEU A 74 -19.81 9.19 5.44
C LEU A 74 -18.35 9.52 5.78
N LEU A 75 -17.58 8.51 6.23
CA LEU A 75 -16.15 8.68 6.49
C LEU A 75 -15.37 9.03 5.22
N LYS A 76 -15.72 8.42 4.09
CA LYS A 76 -15.14 8.78 2.79
C LYS A 76 -15.42 10.25 2.46
N GLY A 77 -16.65 10.72 2.67
CA GLY A 77 -17.02 12.13 2.49
C GLY A 77 -16.21 13.08 3.39
N LEU A 78 -15.96 12.70 4.66
CA LEU A 78 -15.10 13.47 5.55
C LEU A 78 -13.65 13.54 5.03
N ILE A 79 -13.09 12.42 4.61
CA ILE A 79 -11.72 12.35 4.08
C ILE A 79 -11.58 13.19 2.80
N ASP A 80 -12.55 13.11 1.90
CA ASP A 80 -12.59 13.92 0.68
C ASP A 80 -12.68 15.42 1.01
N SER A 81 -13.38 15.78 2.09
CA SER A 81 -13.43 17.18 2.57
C SER A 81 -12.07 17.66 3.10
N TRP A 82 -11.32 16.84 3.83
CA TRP A 82 -9.96 17.18 4.26
C TRP A 82 -9.00 17.32 3.08
N LEU A 83 -9.11 16.44 2.08
CA LEU A 83 -8.30 16.57 0.86
C LEU A 83 -8.63 17.90 0.17
N LYS A 84 -9.92 18.21 -0.02
CA LYS A 84 -10.38 19.44 -0.64
C LYS A 84 -9.86 20.68 0.10
N THR A 85 -10.07 20.77 1.41
CA THR A 85 -9.55 21.87 2.24
C THR A 85 -8.04 21.99 2.13
N GLY A 86 -7.32 20.85 2.18
CA GLY A 86 -5.87 20.83 2.03
C GLY A 86 -5.36 21.38 0.70
N LEU A 87 -6.09 21.11 -0.39
CA LEU A 87 -5.75 21.61 -1.72
C LEU A 87 -6.11 23.08 -1.91
N GLU A 88 -7.30 23.49 -1.48
CA GLU A 88 -7.83 24.85 -1.66
C GLU A 88 -7.14 25.87 -0.77
N GLU A 89 -6.83 25.50 0.48
CA GLU A 89 -6.24 26.39 1.47
C GLU A 89 -4.73 26.19 1.64
N ASN A 90 -4.11 25.27 0.87
CA ASN A 90 -2.72 24.83 1.05
C ASN A 90 -2.45 24.36 2.50
N ASN A 91 -3.45 23.72 3.12
CA ASN A 91 -3.39 23.23 4.49
C ASN A 91 -2.75 21.84 4.54
N LYS A 92 -1.46 21.80 4.90
CA LYS A 92 -0.67 20.55 4.99
C LYS A 92 -1.21 19.57 6.03
N ASP A 93 -1.88 20.05 7.07
CA ASP A 93 -2.43 19.19 8.12
C ASP A 93 -3.66 18.44 7.62
N SER A 94 -4.53 19.12 6.87
CA SER A 94 -5.67 18.50 6.19
C SER A 94 -5.21 17.51 5.10
N LEU A 95 -4.18 17.84 4.32
CA LEU A 95 -3.60 16.91 3.35
C LEU A 95 -3.03 15.66 4.03
N PHE A 96 -2.34 15.83 5.15
CA PHE A 96 -1.77 14.73 5.92
C PHE A 96 -2.86 13.84 6.55
N LEU A 97 -3.90 14.46 7.13
CA LEU A 97 -5.09 13.76 7.64
C LEU A 97 -5.75 12.93 6.54
N ALA A 98 -6.04 13.54 5.39
CA ALA A 98 -6.67 12.85 4.27
C ALA A 98 -5.83 11.66 3.81
N LEU A 99 -4.52 11.87 3.58
CA LEU A 99 -3.60 10.83 3.11
C LEU A 99 -3.54 9.63 4.07
N VAL A 100 -3.32 9.89 5.37
CA VAL A 100 -3.19 8.84 6.38
C VAL A 100 -4.53 8.13 6.59
N ALA A 101 -5.63 8.88 6.70
CA ALA A 101 -6.96 8.31 6.89
C ALA A 101 -7.35 7.42 5.70
N THR A 102 -7.12 7.85 4.45
CA THR A 102 -7.40 7.01 3.29
C THR A 102 -6.59 5.72 3.32
N ARG A 103 -5.26 5.81 3.50
CA ARG A 103 -4.41 4.62 3.57
C ARG A 103 -4.87 3.66 4.66
N HIS A 104 -5.30 4.22 5.80
CA HIS A 104 -5.76 3.43 6.94
C HIS A 104 -7.06 2.69 6.64
N CYS A 105 -8.05 3.40 6.10
CA CYS A 105 -9.33 2.81 5.74
C CYS A 105 -9.18 1.78 4.61
N CYS A 106 -8.30 2.03 3.63
CA CYS A 106 -7.99 1.06 2.58
C CYS A 106 -7.38 -0.24 3.11
N ALA A 107 -6.69 -0.21 4.25
CA ALA A 107 -6.15 -1.43 4.86
C ALA A 107 -7.25 -2.34 5.44
N GLU A 108 -8.45 -1.81 5.68
CA GLU A 108 -9.62 -2.58 6.14
C GLU A 108 -10.34 -3.32 4.99
N LYS A 109 -10.03 -2.98 3.72
CA LYS A 109 -10.51 -3.67 2.50
C LYS A 109 -12.04 -3.74 2.39
N THR A 110 -12.71 -2.62 2.61
CA THR A 110 -14.18 -2.52 2.48
C THR A 110 -14.60 -2.03 1.09
N GLU A 111 -15.89 -2.12 0.77
CA GLU A 111 -16.42 -1.72 -0.53
C GLU A 111 -16.11 -0.25 -0.87
N GLN A 112 -16.23 0.65 0.12
CA GLN A 112 -15.95 2.07 -0.04
C GLN A 112 -14.44 2.39 -0.05
N PHE A 113 -13.62 1.50 0.50
CA PHE A 113 -12.16 1.64 0.59
C PHE A 113 -11.44 0.38 0.09
N PRO A 114 -11.50 0.08 -1.22
CA PRO A 114 -11.02 -1.20 -1.74
C PRO A 114 -9.50 -1.34 -1.70
N ASN A 115 -8.74 -0.28 -2.00
CA ASN A 115 -7.28 -0.22 -1.90
C ASN A 115 -6.75 1.20 -2.17
N TYR A 116 -5.54 1.48 -1.69
CA TYR A 116 -4.94 2.82 -1.80
C TYR A 116 -4.55 3.19 -3.24
N ILE A 117 -4.11 2.22 -4.05
CA ILE A 117 -3.71 2.46 -5.43
C ILE A 117 -4.85 3.01 -6.29
N THR A 118 -6.07 2.51 -6.10
CA THR A 118 -7.27 2.99 -6.80
C THR A 118 -7.58 4.42 -6.37
N TRP A 119 -7.57 4.69 -5.06
CA TRP A 119 -7.78 6.04 -4.55
C TRP A 119 -6.73 7.00 -5.10
N PHE A 120 -5.43 6.67 -5.00
CA PHE A 120 -4.35 7.55 -5.42
C PHE A 120 -4.41 7.86 -6.92
N GLY A 121 -4.68 6.86 -7.77
CA GLY A 121 -4.84 7.09 -9.21
C GLY A 121 -6.10 7.90 -9.57
N SER A 122 -7.12 7.87 -8.70
CA SER A 122 -8.36 8.65 -8.87
C SER A 122 -8.34 10.02 -8.19
N ALA A 123 -7.35 10.27 -7.31
CA ALA A 123 -7.17 11.56 -6.67
C ALA A 123 -6.81 12.55 -7.79
N GLN A 124 -7.80 13.30 -8.26
CA GLN A 124 -7.64 14.27 -9.32
C GLN A 124 -7.65 15.66 -8.70
N PRO A 125 -6.48 16.25 -8.38
CA PRO A 125 -6.39 17.66 -8.11
C PRO A 125 -6.94 18.40 -9.35
N SER A 126 -8.12 18.98 -9.19
CA SER A 126 -8.97 19.47 -10.29
C SER A 126 -8.39 20.66 -11.06
N SER A 127 -7.33 21.29 -10.54
CA SER A 127 -6.69 22.48 -11.11
C SER A 127 -5.16 22.36 -11.06
N PRO A 128 -4.42 23.06 -11.95
CA PRO A 128 -2.96 23.12 -11.87
C PRO A 128 -2.42 23.56 -10.50
N PRO A 129 -2.98 24.59 -9.81
CA PRO A 129 -2.55 24.94 -8.45
C PRO A 129 -2.74 23.79 -7.45
N HIS A 130 -3.90 23.12 -7.47
CA HIS A 130 -4.15 21.97 -6.58
C HIS A 130 -3.15 20.84 -6.84
N PHE A 131 -2.85 20.56 -8.12
CA PHE A 131 -1.89 19.54 -8.49
C PHE A 131 -0.48 19.86 -7.95
N VAL A 132 -0.02 21.10 -8.14
CA VAL A 132 1.26 21.56 -7.62
C VAL A 132 1.31 21.47 -6.10
N THR A 133 0.26 21.91 -5.40
CA THR A 133 0.15 21.81 -3.94
C THR A 133 0.25 20.36 -3.47
N PHE A 134 -0.51 19.45 -4.09
CA PHE A 134 -0.51 18.04 -3.73
C PHE A 134 0.86 17.39 -3.90
N PHE A 135 1.52 17.59 -5.05
CA PHE A 135 2.82 16.97 -5.32
C PHE A 135 3.97 17.61 -4.53
N LYS A 136 3.90 18.90 -4.21
CA LYS A 136 4.84 19.51 -3.25
C LYS A 136 4.70 18.90 -1.86
N PHE A 137 3.47 18.73 -1.39
CA PHE A 137 3.20 18.04 -0.14
C PHE A 137 3.76 16.61 -0.13
N LEU A 138 3.52 15.81 -1.18
CA LEU A 138 4.07 14.46 -1.28
C LEU A 138 5.62 14.47 -1.34
N THR A 139 6.21 15.43 -2.04
CA THR A 139 7.68 15.60 -2.12
C THR A 139 8.30 15.75 -0.73
N GLU A 140 7.66 16.52 0.16
CA GLU A 140 8.12 16.70 1.55
C GLU A 140 8.06 15.40 2.37
N LEU A 141 7.15 14.47 2.04
CA LEU A 141 7.00 13.21 2.75
C LEU A 141 7.98 12.12 2.30
N VAL A 142 8.55 12.21 1.09
CA VAL A 142 9.40 11.16 0.49
C VAL A 142 10.48 10.61 1.44
N PRO A 143 11.21 11.42 2.24
CA PRO A 143 12.21 10.88 3.16
C PRO A 143 11.66 9.86 4.18
N HIS A 144 10.38 9.99 4.54
CA HIS A 144 9.71 9.20 5.56
C HIS A 144 8.68 8.21 5.01
N GLU A 145 8.38 8.26 3.71
CA GLU A 145 7.42 7.38 3.05
C GLU A 145 7.88 5.91 3.03
N PRO A 146 7.01 4.97 3.42
CA PRO A 146 7.24 3.54 3.19
C PRO A 146 7.43 3.19 1.70
N PRO A 147 8.29 2.19 1.38
CA PRO A 147 8.53 1.73 0.00
C PRO A 147 7.26 1.41 -0.80
N LEU A 148 6.29 0.75 -0.18
CA LEU A 148 5.03 0.37 -0.80
C LEU A 148 4.32 1.59 -1.42
N TYR A 149 4.22 2.69 -0.68
CA TYR A 149 3.50 3.88 -1.16
C TYR A 149 4.28 4.60 -2.25
N LEU A 150 5.62 4.66 -2.16
CA LEU A 150 6.46 5.18 -3.24
C LEU A 150 6.30 4.36 -4.54
N LYS A 151 6.25 3.02 -4.43
CA LYS A 151 5.97 2.12 -5.57
C LYS A 151 4.60 2.45 -6.18
N ILE A 152 3.55 2.63 -5.38
CA ILE A 152 2.21 3.04 -5.87
C ILE A 152 2.29 4.37 -6.60
N HIS A 153 2.94 5.36 -6.00
CA HIS A 153 3.04 6.70 -6.54
C HIS A 153 3.77 6.75 -7.88
N VAL A 154 4.77 5.89 -8.08
CA VAL A 154 5.49 5.79 -9.36
C VAL A 154 4.66 5.07 -10.43
N ASN A 155 3.78 4.14 -10.06
CA ASN A 155 3.08 3.25 -11.02
C ASN A 155 1.63 3.67 -11.34
N LYS A 156 0.96 4.44 -10.48
CA LYS A 156 -0.43 4.92 -10.69
C LYS A 156 -0.56 6.40 -10.43
N VAL A 157 0.22 7.17 -11.16
CA VAL A 157 0.18 8.61 -11.10
C VAL A 157 -1.16 9.14 -11.68
N PRO A 158 -1.82 10.09 -11.02
CA PRO A 158 -2.90 10.88 -11.61
C PRO A 158 -2.49 11.58 -12.90
N ALA A 159 -3.45 11.81 -13.80
CA ALA A 159 -3.20 12.60 -15.01
C ALA A 159 -2.80 14.04 -14.64
N ALA A 160 -1.65 14.50 -15.14
CA ALA A 160 -1.17 15.85 -14.88
C ALA A 160 -1.93 16.88 -15.74
N PRO A 161 -2.46 17.96 -15.14
CA PRO A 161 -2.96 19.10 -15.90
C PRO A 161 -1.86 19.75 -16.75
N SER A 162 -2.26 20.49 -17.79
CA SER A 162 -1.34 21.26 -18.64
C SER A 162 -0.43 22.15 -17.79
N GLY A 163 0.87 22.11 -18.05
CA GLY A 163 1.89 22.88 -17.33
C GLY A 163 2.40 22.24 -16.02
N CYS A 164 1.83 21.10 -15.58
CA CYS A 164 2.27 20.43 -14.35
C CYS A 164 3.23 19.25 -14.55
N GLN A 165 3.60 18.94 -15.80
CA GLN A 165 4.40 17.76 -16.13
C GLN A 165 5.79 17.76 -15.47
N THR A 166 6.43 18.92 -15.34
CA THR A 166 7.74 19.06 -14.69
C THR A 166 7.67 18.68 -13.22
N VAL A 167 6.70 19.25 -12.48
CA VAL A 167 6.49 18.93 -11.05
C VAL A 167 6.27 17.44 -10.84
N LEU A 168 5.50 16.82 -11.73
CA LEU A 168 5.28 15.39 -11.65
C LEU A 168 6.56 14.59 -11.93
N THR A 169 7.30 14.97 -12.96
CA THR A 169 8.52 14.25 -13.38
C THR A 169 9.60 14.34 -12.30
N ASP A 170 9.76 15.52 -11.68
CA ASP A 170 10.70 15.74 -10.57
C ASP A 170 10.33 14.88 -9.36
N TYR A 171 9.03 14.83 -9.01
CA TYR A 171 8.54 13.99 -7.94
C TYR A 171 8.80 12.49 -8.21
N ILE A 172 8.49 12.00 -9.42
CA ILE A 172 8.74 10.60 -9.79
C ILE A 172 10.24 10.28 -9.71
N ALA A 173 11.10 11.18 -10.19
CA ALA A 173 12.55 11.01 -10.11
C ALA A 173 13.03 10.91 -8.66
N LEU A 174 12.52 11.77 -7.78
CA LEU A 174 12.83 11.73 -6.35
C LEU A 174 12.34 10.43 -5.69
N ALA A 175 11.11 10.01 -5.96
CA ALA A 175 10.55 8.76 -5.42
C ALA A 175 11.35 7.52 -5.87
N LYS A 176 11.75 7.46 -7.16
CA LYS A 176 12.62 6.39 -7.68
C LYS A 176 14.01 6.39 -7.05
N THR A 177 14.59 7.58 -6.86
CA THR A 177 15.87 7.73 -6.16
C THR A 177 15.77 7.20 -4.74
N ARG A 178 14.70 7.58 -4.02
CA ARG A 178 14.46 7.10 -2.66
C ARG A 178 14.30 5.58 -2.60
N LEU A 179 13.57 4.97 -3.53
CA LEU A 179 13.46 3.51 -3.62
C LEU A 179 14.83 2.86 -3.85
N SER A 180 15.65 3.43 -4.73
CA SER A 180 17.02 2.96 -4.95
C SER A 180 17.87 3.04 -3.68
N ASP A 181 17.79 4.13 -2.91
CA ASP A 181 18.52 4.30 -1.65
C ASP A 181 18.11 3.26 -0.60
N LEU A 182 16.85 2.84 -0.62
CA LEU A 182 16.30 1.78 0.24
C LEU A 182 16.61 0.37 -0.31
N ASN A 183 17.32 0.25 -1.44
CA ASN A 183 17.56 -0.99 -2.18
C ASN A 183 16.27 -1.73 -2.59
N GLU A 184 15.24 -0.95 -2.88
CA GLU A 184 13.92 -1.41 -3.31
C GLU A 184 13.76 -1.32 -4.84
N THR A 185 12.87 -2.14 -5.39
CA THR A 185 12.51 -2.06 -6.82
C THR A 185 11.44 -1.00 -7.06
N THR A 186 11.27 -0.56 -8.31
CA THR A 186 10.17 0.37 -8.67
C THR A 186 8.87 -0.35 -8.99
N ASP A 187 8.93 -1.65 -9.23
CA ASP A 187 7.76 -2.47 -9.52
C ASP A 187 6.75 -2.49 -8.37
N TYR A 188 5.47 -2.26 -8.71
CA TYR A 188 4.37 -2.39 -7.77
C TYR A 188 3.50 -3.64 -8.01
N LEU A 189 3.21 -3.96 -9.27
CA LEU A 189 2.37 -5.11 -9.60
C LEU A 189 3.14 -6.42 -9.38
N SER A 190 2.46 -7.43 -8.84
CA SER A 190 2.99 -8.79 -8.74
C SER A 190 3.24 -9.38 -10.15
N ILE A 191 3.94 -10.51 -10.26
CA ILE A 191 4.21 -11.15 -11.57
C ILE A 191 2.91 -11.54 -12.28
N PHE A 192 1.90 -11.97 -11.52
CA PHE A 192 0.59 -12.32 -12.05
C PHE A 192 -0.38 -11.13 -12.11
N ASN A 193 0.14 -9.90 -12.13
CA ASN A 193 -0.64 -8.66 -12.20
C ASN A 193 -1.66 -8.50 -11.06
N LYS A 194 -1.39 -9.10 -9.90
CA LYS A 194 -2.17 -8.86 -8.69
C LYS A 194 -1.57 -7.71 -7.90
N CYS A 195 -2.43 -7.12 -7.08
CA CYS A 195 -2.12 -5.99 -6.22
C CYS A 195 -2.64 -6.31 -4.83
N HIS A 196 -1.72 -6.54 -3.91
CA HIS A 196 -1.98 -6.66 -2.48
C HIS A 196 -1.37 -5.46 -1.73
N ASP A 197 -1.97 -5.13 -0.59
CA ASP A 197 -1.58 -3.96 0.22
C ASP A 197 -0.32 -4.19 1.07
N THR A 198 0.29 -5.38 1.00
CA THR A 198 1.61 -5.65 1.55
C THR A 198 2.50 -6.35 0.53
N GLU A 199 3.81 -6.11 0.64
CA GLU A 199 4.77 -6.77 -0.22
C GLU A 199 4.86 -8.27 0.07
N GLU A 200 4.72 -8.69 1.33
CA GLU A 200 4.67 -10.11 1.68
C GLU A 200 3.48 -10.84 1.02
N GLU A 201 2.28 -10.24 1.02
CA GLU A 201 1.11 -10.83 0.37
C GLU A 201 1.34 -10.98 -1.15
N ASN A 202 1.92 -9.96 -1.80
CA ASN A 202 2.25 -10.02 -3.23
C ASN A 202 3.23 -11.16 -3.54
N HIS A 203 4.33 -11.27 -2.78
CA HIS A 203 5.35 -12.28 -3.03
C HIS A 203 4.84 -13.70 -2.72
N ALA A 204 4.06 -13.87 -1.65
CA ALA A 204 3.43 -15.14 -1.30
C ALA A 204 2.44 -15.59 -2.38
N SER A 205 1.62 -14.66 -2.87
CA SER A 205 0.62 -14.91 -3.92
C SER A 205 1.26 -15.33 -5.24
N ASP A 206 2.35 -14.69 -5.64
CA ASP A 206 3.09 -15.05 -6.86
C ASP A 206 3.68 -16.47 -6.78
N VAL A 207 4.31 -16.81 -5.65
CA VAL A 207 4.87 -18.16 -5.46
C VAL A 207 3.76 -19.22 -5.41
N LEU A 208 2.67 -18.97 -4.69
CA LEU A 208 1.55 -19.89 -4.59
C LEU A 208 0.90 -20.14 -5.96
N GLN A 209 0.73 -19.11 -6.78
CA GLN A 209 0.21 -19.25 -8.14
C GLN A 209 1.14 -20.05 -9.04
N LEU A 210 2.46 -19.81 -8.97
CA LEU A 210 3.42 -20.63 -9.70
C LEU A 210 3.34 -22.10 -9.27
N ILE A 211 3.31 -22.39 -7.97
CA ILE A 211 3.24 -23.76 -7.45
C ILE A 211 1.96 -24.45 -7.95
N ASN A 212 0.81 -23.79 -7.80
CA ASN A 212 -0.48 -24.35 -8.25
C ASN A 212 -0.51 -24.60 -9.76
N HIS A 213 0.02 -23.67 -10.56
CA HIS A 213 0.14 -23.86 -11.99
C HIS A 213 1.05 -25.05 -12.32
N PHE A 214 2.22 -25.13 -11.70
CA PHE A 214 3.17 -26.21 -11.93
C PHE A 214 2.61 -27.58 -11.53
N LYS A 215 1.84 -27.67 -10.43
CA LYS A 215 1.14 -28.92 -10.05
C LYS A 215 0.15 -29.38 -11.12
N ALA A 216 -0.52 -28.44 -11.78
CA ALA A 216 -1.51 -28.73 -12.80
C ALA A 216 -0.90 -29.06 -14.18
N THR A 217 0.20 -28.40 -14.55
CA THR A 217 0.74 -28.45 -15.93
C THR A 217 2.12 -29.08 -16.04
N ASN A 218 2.86 -29.21 -14.94
CA ASN A 218 4.29 -29.55 -14.89
C ASN A 218 5.19 -28.57 -15.68
N GLU A 219 4.67 -27.37 -15.94
CA GLU A 219 5.36 -26.29 -16.68
C GLU A 219 5.48 -25.02 -15.82
N ILE A 220 6.47 -24.19 -16.14
CA ILE A 220 6.62 -22.87 -15.51
C ILE A 220 5.67 -21.90 -16.20
N ALA A 221 4.84 -21.22 -15.39
CA ALA A 221 3.87 -20.27 -15.90
C ALA A 221 4.54 -19.18 -16.76
N LYS A 222 3.97 -18.90 -17.93
CA LYS A 222 4.48 -17.89 -18.88
C LYS A 222 4.81 -16.53 -18.24
N PRO A 223 3.97 -15.95 -17.33
CA PRO A 223 4.30 -14.69 -16.66
C PRO A 223 5.62 -14.72 -15.89
N ILE A 224 6.02 -15.87 -15.33
CA ILE A 224 7.30 -16.03 -14.61
C ILE A 224 8.47 -15.97 -15.58
N ILE A 225 8.34 -16.62 -16.75
CA ILE A 225 9.36 -16.56 -17.80
C ILE A 225 9.50 -15.15 -18.34
N GLU A 226 8.39 -14.46 -18.59
CA GLU A 226 8.38 -13.06 -19.04
C GLU A 226 9.02 -12.14 -17.99
N ALA A 227 8.66 -12.28 -16.71
CA ALA A 227 9.24 -11.50 -15.63
C ALA A 227 10.76 -11.71 -15.51
N SER A 228 11.27 -12.93 -15.74
CA SER A 228 12.71 -13.20 -15.72
C SER A 228 13.51 -12.43 -16.78
N VAL A 229 12.84 -11.99 -17.86
CA VAL A 229 13.46 -11.25 -18.97
C VAL A 229 13.18 -9.76 -18.87
N PHE A 230 11.91 -9.37 -18.74
CA PHE A 230 11.48 -7.98 -18.82
C PHE A 230 11.50 -7.23 -17.48
N ARG A 231 11.46 -7.97 -16.36
CA ARG A 231 11.41 -7.43 -14.99
C ARG A 231 12.53 -8.01 -14.14
N LYS A 232 13.73 -8.15 -14.73
CA LYS A 232 14.87 -8.87 -14.15
C LYS A 232 15.19 -8.47 -12.72
N GLN A 233 15.18 -7.17 -12.40
CA GLN A 233 15.47 -6.71 -11.04
C GLN A 233 14.45 -7.20 -10.01
N TYR A 234 13.15 -7.09 -10.30
CA TYR A 234 12.09 -7.64 -9.44
C TYR A 234 12.20 -9.17 -9.36
N TYR A 235 12.36 -9.83 -10.50
CA TYR A 235 12.46 -11.28 -10.54
C TYR A 235 13.62 -11.82 -9.68
N GLU A 236 14.82 -11.24 -9.79
CA GLU A 236 15.99 -11.71 -9.05
C GLU A 236 16.02 -11.22 -7.60
N LYS A 237 15.77 -9.93 -7.35
CA LYS A 237 15.90 -9.34 -6.01
C LYS A 237 14.73 -9.69 -5.08
N VAL A 238 13.55 -9.93 -5.65
CA VAL A 238 12.30 -10.09 -4.90
C VAL A 238 11.80 -11.52 -5.02
N PHE A 239 11.34 -11.90 -6.22
CA PHE A 239 10.66 -13.18 -6.43
C PHE A 239 11.57 -14.38 -6.13
N LEU A 240 12.76 -14.45 -6.73
CA LEU A 240 13.69 -15.56 -6.51
C LEU A 240 14.15 -15.63 -5.05
N LYS A 241 14.49 -14.50 -4.43
CA LYS A 241 14.88 -14.49 -3.01
C LYS A 241 13.76 -15.00 -2.11
N TYR A 242 12.51 -14.67 -2.42
CA TYR A 242 11.36 -15.14 -1.65
C TYR A 242 11.11 -16.65 -1.88
N LEU A 243 11.14 -17.11 -3.13
CA LEU A 243 10.99 -18.52 -3.49
C LEU A 243 12.08 -19.39 -2.84
N LEU A 244 13.34 -18.99 -2.93
CA LEU A 244 14.49 -19.75 -2.41
C LEU A 244 14.58 -19.74 -0.87
N LYS A 245 13.86 -18.85 -0.19
CA LYS A 245 13.78 -18.83 1.28
C LYS A 245 12.74 -19.80 1.84
N ARG A 246 11.79 -20.27 1.01
CA ARG A 246 10.74 -21.21 1.45
C ARG A 246 11.35 -22.56 1.82
N SER A 247 10.86 -23.15 2.90
CA SER A 247 11.29 -24.47 3.36
C SER A 247 10.81 -25.56 2.42
N THR A 248 11.69 -26.49 2.07
CA THR A 248 11.34 -27.70 1.29
C THR A 248 10.36 -28.60 2.04
N HIS A 249 10.26 -28.45 3.37
CA HIS A 249 9.30 -29.16 4.22
C HIS A 249 7.85 -28.65 4.05
N GLU A 250 7.64 -27.45 3.52
CA GLU A 250 6.28 -26.90 3.31
C GLU A 250 5.58 -27.53 2.10
N ASP A 251 6.32 -27.73 1.01
CA ASP A 251 5.78 -28.31 -0.22
C ASP A 251 6.92 -28.88 -1.10
N PRO A 252 6.96 -30.20 -1.36
CA PRO A 252 8.01 -30.80 -2.18
C PRO A 252 7.99 -30.31 -3.63
N THR A 253 6.87 -29.74 -4.11
CA THR A 253 6.79 -29.12 -5.43
C THR A 253 7.71 -27.91 -5.56
N ILE A 254 8.03 -27.21 -4.47
CA ILE A 254 8.94 -26.04 -4.49
C ILE A 254 10.32 -26.45 -5.02
N VAL A 255 10.85 -27.59 -4.57
CA VAL A 255 12.14 -28.13 -5.02
C VAL A 255 12.12 -28.41 -6.52
N GLN A 256 11.05 -29.03 -7.02
CA GLN A 256 10.88 -29.35 -8.44
C GLN A 256 10.83 -28.09 -9.30
N VAL A 257 10.07 -27.07 -8.85
CA VAL A 257 9.99 -25.76 -9.50
C VAL A 257 11.35 -25.09 -9.56
N ILE A 258 12.12 -25.08 -8.46
CA ILE A 258 13.46 -24.49 -8.40
C ILE A 258 14.40 -25.19 -9.39
N HIS A 259 14.42 -26.53 -9.42
CA HIS A 259 15.22 -27.28 -10.39
C HIS A 259 14.81 -27.00 -11.84
N LYS A 260 13.50 -26.94 -12.12
CA LYS A 260 13.02 -26.62 -13.47
C LYS A 260 13.42 -25.22 -13.90
N LEU A 261 13.26 -24.21 -13.04
CA LEU A 261 13.71 -22.85 -13.29
C LEU A 261 15.22 -22.78 -13.56
N ASN A 262 16.03 -23.51 -12.78
CA ASN A 262 17.47 -23.59 -13.00
C ASN A 262 17.82 -24.23 -14.36
N SER A 263 17.15 -25.34 -14.74
CA SER A 263 17.36 -25.97 -16.05
C SER A 263 17.02 -25.07 -17.24
N LEU A 264 16.10 -24.11 -17.05
CA LEU A 264 15.73 -23.11 -18.04
C LEU A 264 16.67 -21.89 -18.03
N GLY A 265 17.74 -21.92 -17.24
CA GLY A 265 18.68 -20.81 -17.07
C GLY A 265 18.04 -19.59 -16.41
N LYS A 266 16.95 -19.77 -15.65
CA LYS A 266 16.20 -18.68 -15.01
C LYS A 266 16.64 -18.44 -13.57
N ILE A 267 17.63 -19.18 -13.05
CA ILE A 267 18.22 -18.88 -11.74
C ILE A 267 19.70 -18.59 -11.96
N PRO A 268 20.23 -17.44 -11.51
CA PRO A 268 21.66 -17.19 -11.50
C PRO A 268 22.41 -18.30 -10.72
N PRO A 269 23.54 -18.84 -11.25
CA PRO A 269 24.24 -19.95 -10.63
C PRO A 269 24.59 -19.72 -9.15
N SER A 270 25.04 -18.50 -8.82
CA SER A 270 25.39 -18.10 -7.44
C SER A 270 24.22 -18.22 -6.45
N LEU A 271 22.99 -17.94 -6.90
CA LEU A 271 21.79 -18.08 -6.06
C LEU A 271 21.37 -19.54 -5.91
N PHE A 272 21.50 -20.33 -6.97
CA PHE A 272 21.16 -21.75 -6.94
C PHE A 272 22.12 -22.54 -6.04
N ASP A 273 23.42 -22.29 -6.16
CA ASP A 273 24.46 -22.96 -5.36
C ASP A 273 24.29 -22.64 -3.87
N SER A 274 24.02 -21.37 -3.54
CA SER A 274 23.75 -20.93 -2.16
C SER A 274 22.49 -21.56 -1.56
N TRP A 275 21.47 -21.85 -2.37
CA TRP A 275 20.27 -22.54 -1.92
C TRP A 275 20.54 -24.03 -1.68
N LYS A 276 21.29 -24.69 -2.58
CA LYS A 276 21.64 -26.11 -2.48
C LYS A 276 22.54 -26.43 -1.28
N SER A 277 23.35 -25.47 -0.84
CA SER A 277 24.24 -25.63 0.31
C SER A 277 23.55 -25.52 1.69
N LYS A 278 22.25 -25.20 1.72
CA LYS A 278 21.44 -25.12 2.94
C LYS A 278 20.66 -26.41 3.15
#